data_AF-A0A3D3E6C0-F1
#
_entry.id   AF-A0A3D3E6C0-F1
#
_cell.length_a   1.000
_cell.length_b   1.000
_cell.length_c   1.000
_cell.angle_alpha   90.00
_cell.angle_beta   90.00
_cell.angle_gamma   90.00
#
_symmetry.space_group_name_H-M   'P 1'
#
loop_
_entity.id
_entity.type
_entity.pdbx_description
1 polymer ?
#
loop_
_entity_poly.entity_id
_entity_poly.type
_entity_poly.pdbx_seq_one_letter_code
_entity_poly.pdbx_strand_id
1 'polypeptide(L)'
;MKKLVVLIALCLLIGLGFGYLVNMDPGYVLFSWTSYTLETSFWFFNIMLVVFFLSAYLALRVFLFLISSDWRVNWNKNNREKRGKRQTTRGFLSLAQGQWQTAERQLTQGAALGDNPLINYLGAARAAYEKGDMDASEHWLKEASQSTKGAELAVGITQIQLLIARGQAEHALAVVLRLRKQNPKHKHLLKMHIKVLQELEDWVGLKELLPTVRKLAKLLPQDRLTELEEKVVIQLMQRAIKNKSVIAVGTSQAEQLKEIYDDAPRNVRLSVNVLRCYVELLLQLKQPSKAEHALRSALTSVWHNDLICLYGRVDASDGERQLLFAEQQLKERTNDPMLLLALGRIANRAGDPDKAEEYLEAASKIKALPGVHAELGHLLAKRGAFEDACEHFDKALS
;
A
#
# COMPACT_ATOMS: atom_id res chain seq x y z
N MET A 1 34.44 57.81 -0.93
CA MET A 1 35.54 58.78 -1.18
C MET A 1 35.62 59.87 -0.11
N LYS A 2 34.55 60.62 0.20
CA LYS A 2 34.56 61.68 1.23
C LYS A 2 35.03 61.24 2.64
N LYS A 3 34.60 60.05 3.10
CA LYS A 3 35.03 59.50 4.40
C LYS A 3 36.52 59.17 4.48
N LEU A 4 37.13 58.80 3.35
CA LEU A 4 38.54 58.43 3.28
C LEU A 4 39.44 59.68 3.25
N VAL A 5 39.00 60.74 2.57
CA VAL A 5 39.67 62.05 2.59
C VAL A 5 39.63 62.70 3.98
N VAL A 6 38.47 62.65 4.67
CA VAL A 6 38.35 63.16 6.04
C VAL A 6 39.26 62.40 7.01
N LEU A 7 39.38 61.07 6.84
CA LEU A 7 40.24 60.25 7.68
C LEU A 7 41.73 60.53 7.43
N ILE A 8 42.14 60.74 6.17
CA ILE A 8 43.51 61.15 5.84
C ILE A 8 43.83 62.54 6.39
N ALA A 9 42.92 63.52 6.22
CA ALA A 9 43.11 64.87 6.75
C ALA A 9 43.20 64.88 8.28
N LEU A 10 42.41 64.06 8.97
CA LEU A 10 42.46 63.88 10.41
C LEU A 10 43.77 63.23 10.86
N CYS A 11 44.24 62.19 10.18
CA CYS A 11 45.55 61.58 10.46
C CYS A 11 46.72 62.57 10.24
N LEU A 12 46.64 63.42 9.21
CA LEU A 12 47.63 64.46 8.95
C LEU A 12 47.64 65.53 10.04
N LEU A 13 46.48 65.98 10.49
CA LEU A 13 46.34 66.93 11.61
C LEU A 13 46.87 66.35 12.93
N ILE A 14 46.55 65.10 13.22
CA ILE A 14 47.06 64.39 14.41
C ILE A 14 48.58 64.23 14.30
N GLY A 15 49.11 63.84 13.13
CA GLY A 15 50.55 63.70 12.91
C GLY A 15 51.32 65.02 13.06
N LEU A 16 50.77 66.12 12.54
CA LEU A 16 51.34 67.47 12.70
C LEU A 16 51.32 67.93 14.17
N GLY A 17 50.21 67.69 14.89
CA GLY A 17 50.11 67.99 16.31
C GLY A 17 51.10 67.19 17.16
N PHE A 18 51.26 65.90 16.86
CA PHE A 18 52.24 65.03 17.51
C PHE A 18 53.68 65.51 17.24
N GLY A 19 54.01 65.88 16.01
CA GLY A 19 55.33 66.41 15.64
C GLY A 19 55.68 67.74 16.32
N TYR A 20 54.68 68.57 16.62
CA TYR A 20 54.88 69.82 17.38
C TYR A 20 55.15 69.54 18.87
N LEU A 21 54.40 68.62 19.49
CA LEU A 21 54.60 68.20 20.88
C LEU A 21 55.98 67.55 21.11
N VAL A 22 56.53 66.86 20.11
CA VAL A 22 57.88 66.27 20.16
C VAL A 22 58.98 67.34 20.27
N ASN A 23 58.77 68.54 19.71
CA ASN A 23 59.78 69.61 19.70
C ASN A 23 59.81 70.43 21.00
N MET A 24 58.73 70.45 21.79
CA MET A 24 58.63 71.30 22.98
C MET A 24 59.36 70.70 24.20
N ASP A 25 59.35 69.37 24.34
CA ASP A 25 60.12 68.66 25.37
C ASP A 25 60.57 67.28 24.83
N PRO A 26 61.85 67.09 24.48
CA PRO A 26 62.35 65.84 23.93
C PRO A 26 62.60 64.77 25.02
N GLY A 27 61.84 64.83 26.13
CA GLY A 27 62.06 64.10 27.39
C GLY A 27 62.69 62.72 27.21
N TYR A 28 63.61 62.34 28.08
CA TYR A 28 64.35 61.09 27.95
C TYR A 28 63.85 60.05 28.95
N VAL A 29 63.96 58.79 28.56
CA VAL A 29 63.71 57.63 29.42
C VAL A 29 65.06 56.95 29.63
N LEU A 30 65.49 56.90 30.88
CA LEU A 30 66.74 56.26 31.29
C LEU A 30 66.42 54.93 31.98
N PHE A 31 66.85 53.83 31.37
CA PHE A 31 66.84 52.52 32.00
C PHE A 31 68.22 52.28 32.60
N SER A 32 68.31 52.23 33.93
CA SER A 32 69.53 51.81 34.63
C SER A 32 69.35 50.40 35.16
N TRP A 33 70.20 49.47 34.71
CA TRP A 33 70.29 48.13 35.26
C TRP A 33 71.74 47.84 35.63
N THR A 34 72.00 47.76 36.93
CA THR A 34 73.32 47.52 37.53
C THR A 34 74.38 48.50 37.00
N SER A 35 75.17 48.14 35.97
CA SER A 35 76.24 48.95 35.37
C SER A 35 75.89 49.50 33.99
N TYR A 36 74.73 49.16 33.44
CA TYR A 36 74.30 49.58 32.11
C TYR A 36 73.22 50.65 32.22
N THR A 37 73.48 51.81 31.63
CA THR A 37 72.51 52.88 31.44
C THR A 37 72.17 52.98 29.96
N LEU A 38 70.90 52.78 29.62
CA LEU A 38 70.36 53.00 28.29
C LEU A 38 69.48 54.24 28.32
N GLU A 39 69.92 55.28 27.62
CA GLU A 39 69.17 56.53 27.42
C GLU A 39 68.47 56.47 26.08
N THR A 40 67.14 56.61 26.08
CA THR A 40 66.34 56.66 24.86
C THR A 40 65.39 57.85 24.91
N SER A 41 65.02 58.39 23.75
CA SER A 41 63.98 59.42 23.69
C SER A 41 62.63 58.84 24.13
N PHE A 42 61.87 59.58 24.93
CA PHE A 42 60.53 59.22 25.38
C PHE A 42 59.60 58.88 24.22
N TRP A 43 59.73 59.58 23.10
CA TRP A 43 58.95 59.33 21.89
C TRP A 43 59.34 58.03 21.20
N PHE A 44 60.64 57.73 21.12
CA PHE A 44 61.13 56.48 20.58
C PHE A 44 60.65 55.29 21.42
N PHE A 45 60.72 55.41 22.75
CA PHE A 45 60.21 54.40 23.68
C PHE A 45 58.71 54.15 23.49
N ASN A 46 57.89 55.22 23.37
CA ASN A 46 56.45 55.09 23.15
C ASN A 46 56.11 54.41 21.81
N ILE A 47 56.81 54.77 20.72
CA ILE A 47 56.61 54.12 19.41
C ILE A 47 56.98 52.64 19.50
N MET A 48 58.12 52.33 20.11
CA MET A 48 58.57 50.94 20.29
C MET A 48 57.55 50.13 21.11
N LEU A 49 56.98 50.72 22.15
CA LEU A 49 55.95 50.11 22.98
C LEU A 49 54.67 49.85 22.18
N VAL A 50 54.19 50.83 21.39
CA VAL A 50 53.01 50.64 20.51
C VAL A 50 53.26 49.54 19.49
N VAL A 51 54.43 49.51 18.84
CA VAL A 51 54.81 48.47 17.88
C VAL A 51 54.86 47.10 18.57
N PHE A 52 55.44 47.01 19.76
CA PHE A 52 55.49 45.78 20.55
C PHE A 52 54.08 45.27 20.86
N PHE A 53 53.20 46.10 21.42
CA PHE A 53 51.82 45.71 21.72
C PHE A 53 51.03 45.33 20.46
N LEU A 54 51.23 46.05 19.35
CA LEU A 54 50.59 45.73 18.09
C LEU A 54 51.07 44.38 17.55
N SER A 55 52.38 44.13 17.60
CA SER A 55 52.98 42.86 17.16
C SER A 55 52.53 41.70 18.02
N ALA A 56 52.47 41.87 19.35
CA ALA A 56 51.99 40.87 20.30
C ALA A 56 50.50 40.59 20.10
N TYR A 57 49.68 41.63 19.88
CA TYR A 57 48.27 41.47 19.54
C TYR A 57 48.08 40.69 18.23
N LEU A 58 48.87 41.02 17.19
CA LEU A 58 48.79 40.34 15.90
C LEU A 58 49.24 38.88 16.01
N ALA A 59 50.33 38.62 16.72
CA ALA A 59 50.83 37.27 17.00
C ALA A 59 49.80 36.45 17.77
N LEU A 60 49.18 37.03 18.81
CA LEU A 60 48.13 36.38 19.59
C LEU A 60 46.89 36.11 18.74
N ARG A 61 46.50 37.04 17.86
CA ARG A 61 45.36 36.85 16.93
C ARG A 61 45.63 35.74 15.92
N VAL A 62 46.84 35.68 15.36
CA VAL A 62 47.25 34.60 14.44
C VAL A 62 47.31 33.26 15.18
N PHE A 63 47.89 33.22 16.37
CA PHE A 63 47.93 32.03 17.22
C PHE A 63 46.53 31.52 17.56
N LEU A 64 45.63 32.42 17.98
CA LEU A 64 44.23 32.10 18.21
C LEU A 64 43.52 31.66 16.94
N PHE A 65 43.80 32.24 15.77
CA PHE A 65 43.22 31.81 14.49
C PHE A 65 43.68 30.40 14.08
N LEU A 66 44.94 30.04 14.31
CA LEU A 66 45.45 28.69 14.04
C LEU A 66 44.87 27.63 15.00
N ILE A 67 44.58 28.02 16.25
CA ILE A 67 44.01 27.16 17.29
C ILE A 67 42.48 27.10 17.21
N SER A 68 41.82 28.19 16.79
CA SER A 68 40.38 28.26 16.53
C SER A 68 40.07 27.45 15.27
N SER A 69 40.11 26.14 15.45
CA SER A 69 39.97 25.06 14.49
C SER A 69 38.56 24.97 13.87
N ASP A 70 37.78 26.05 13.85
CA ASP A 70 36.44 26.05 13.26
C ASP A 70 36.47 25.80 11.75
N TRP A 71 37.49 26.31 11.04
CA TRP A 71 37.66 26.04 9.61
C TRP A 71 37.96 24.57 9.30
N ARG A 72 38.88 23.93 10.06
CA ARG A 72 39.27 22.53 9.84
C ARG A 72 38.17 21.56 10.26
N VAL A 73 37.48 21.83 11.37
CA VAL A 73 36.36 21.01 11.85
C VAL A 73 35.15 21.12 10.92
N ASN A 74 34.79 22.32 10.44
CA ASN A 74 33.69 22.47 9.48
C ASN A 74 34.02 21.89 8.09
N TRP A 75 35.26 22.00 7.61
CA TRP A 75 35.66 21.37 6.35
C TRP A 75 35.56 19.85 6.42
N ASN A 76 36.05 19.24 7.52
CA ASN A 76 36.01 17.79 7.69
C ASN A 76 34.57 17.27 7.87
N LYS A 77 33.73 18.00 8.61
CA LYS A 77 32.31 17.68 8.77
C LYS A 77 31.56 17.73 7.44
N ASN A 78 31.72 18.81 6.66
CA ASN A 78 31.06 18.98 5.37
C ASN A 78 31.56 17.96 4.33
N ASN A 79 32.85 17.60 4.35
CA ASN A 79 33.38 16.58 3.46
C ASN A 79 32.91 15.17 3.85
N ARG A 80 32.78 14.87 5.16
CA ARG A 80 32.20 13.62 5.66
C ARG A 80 30.74 13.48 5.24
N GLU A 81 29.94 14.53 5.40
CA GLU A 81 28.53 14.52 5.00
C GLU A 81 28.36 14.33 3.49
N LYS A 82 29.17 15.02 2.67
CA LYS A 82 29.20 14.82 1.21
C LYS A 82 29.57 13.39 0.83
N ARG A 83 30.54 12.77 1.53
CA ARG A 83 30.91 11.37 1.34
C ARG A 83 29.76 10.44 1.74
N GLY A 84 29.11 10.67 2.88
CA GLY A 84 27.93 9.93 3.32
C GLY A 84 26.81 9.96 2.29
N LYS A 85 26.44 11.16 1.79
CA LYS A 85 25.44 11.33 0.74
C LYS A 85 25.80 10.57 -0.54
N ARG A 86 27.06 10.64 -0.99
CA ARG A 86 27.53 9.88 -2.16
C ARG A 86 27.41 8.37 -1.96
N GLN A 87 27.75 7.85 -0.78
CA GLN A 87 27.60 6.43 -0.46
C GLN A 87 26.13 6.01 -0.40
N THR A 88 25.27 6.82 0.19
CA THR A 88 23.81 6.60 0.17
C THR A 88 23.28 6.50 -1.26
N THR A 89 23.60 7.47 -2.14
CA THR A 89 23.13 7.47 -3.53
C THR A 89 23.65 6.24 -4.30
N ARG A 90 24.94 5.91 -4.15
CA ARG A 90 25.51 4.71 -4.78
C ARG A 90 24.90 3.42 -4.22
N GLY A 91 24.63 3.39 -2.92
CA GLY A 91 24.02 2.25 -2.25
C GLY A 91 22.62 1.97 -2.76
N PHE A 92 21.78 3.00 -2.90
CA PHE A 92 20.46 2.85 -3.49
C PHE A 92 20.49 2.53 -4.99
N LEU A 93 21.47 3.05 -5.73
CA LEU A 93 21.69 2.65 -7.13
C LEU A 93 22.06 1.17 -7.24
N SER A 94 23.00 0.71 -6.41
CA SER A 94 23.40 -0.70 -6.35
C SER A 94 22.23 -1.60 -5.94
N LEU A 95 21.39 -1.14 -5.00
CA LEU A 95 20.17 -1.83 -4.59
C LEU A 95 19.20 -1.98 -5.77
N ALA A 96 18.96 -0.91 -6.53
CA ALA A 96 18.09 -0.93 -7.70
C ALA A 96 18.65 -1.80 -8.85
N GLN A 97 19.98 -1.93 -8.94
CA GLN A 97 20.66 -2.79 -9.90
C GLN A 97 20.73 -4.27 -9.47
N GLY A 98 20.22 -4.63 -8.28
CA GLY A 98 20.30 -5.99 -7.74
C GLY A 98 21.68 -6.37 -7.18
N GLN A 99 22.58 -5.42 -6.98
CA GLN A 99 23.90 -5.65 -6.41
C GLN A 99 23.83 -5.63 -4.87
N TRP A 100 23.19 -6.65 -4.30
CA TRP A 100 22.81 -6.69 -2.88
C TRP A 100 23.97 -6.51 -1.90
N GLN A 101 25.07 -7.25 -2.07
CA GLN A 101 26.23 -7.16 -1.18
C GLN A 101 26.91 -5.78 -1.23
N THR A 102 26.99 -5.20 -2.43
CA THR A 102 27.55 -3.85 -2.63
C THR A 102 26.65 -2.78 -2.03
N ALA A 103 25.33 -2.91 -2.23
CA ALA A 103 24.33 -2.03 -1.67
C ALA A 103 24.37 -2.02 -0.14
N GLU A 104 24.38 -3.20 0.49
CA GLU A 104 24.47 -3.35 1.94
C GLU A 104 25.71 -2.63 2.51
N ARG A 105 26.89 -2.86 1.92
CA ARG A 105 28.15 -2.21 2.34
C ARG A 105 28.12 -0.69 2.15
N GLN A 106 27.63 -0.21 1.02
CA GLN A 106 27.59 1.24 0.73
C GLN A 106 26.58 1.96 1.62
N LEU A 107 25.42 1.36 1.87
CA LEU A 107 24.37 1.93 2.72
C LEU A 107 24.79 1.95 4.18
N THR A 108 25.40 0.88 4.71
CA THR A 108 25.94 0.84 6.08
C THR A 108 27.06 1.87 6.27
N GLN A 109 27.98 2.02 5.30
CA GLN A 109 28.97 3.10 5.32
C GLN A 109 28.32 4.48 5.26
N GLY A 110 27.28 4.64 4.43
CA GLY A 110 26.48 5.86 4.35
C GLY A 110 25.80 6.21 5.68
N ALA A 111 25.31 5.21 6.41
CA ALA A 111 24.68 5.39 7.73
C ALA A 111 25.67 5.87 8.79
N ALA A 112 26.89 5.32 8.79
CA ALA A 112 27.94 5.74 9.72
C ALA A 112 28.49 7.16 9.43
N LEU A 113 28.42 7.61 8.17
CA LEU A 113 29.04 8.86 7.73
C LEU A 113 28.05 10.03 7.59
N GLY A 114 26.77 9.76 7.30
CA GLY A 114 25.80 10.78 6.92
C GLY A 114 24.70 11.04 7.95
N ASP A 115 23.90 12.08 7.69
CA ASP A 115 22.87 12.59 8.61
C ASP A 115 21.54 11.80 8.58
N ASN A 116 21.40 10.82 7.68
CA ASN A 116 20.17 10.04 7.50
C ASN A 116 20.41 8.53 7.69
N PRO A 117 20.75 8.07 8.91
CA PRO A 117 21.04 6.66 9.16
C PRO A 117 19.82 5.74 8.96
N LEU A 118 18.61 6.22 9.27
CA LEU A 118 17.37 5.45 9.15
C LEU A 118 17.16 4.86 7.75
N ILE A 119 17.15 5.71 6.71
CA ILE A 119 16.86 5.24 5.34
C ILE A 119 17.95 4.29 4.84
N ASN A 120 19.20 4.54 5.23
CA ASN A 120 20.33 3.72 4.87
C ASN A 120 20.24 2.32 5.51
N TYR A 121 19.93 2.23 6.81
CA TYR A 121 19.75 0.95 7.47
C TYR A 121 18.52 0.18 6.95
N LEU A 122 17.42 0.85 6.61
CA LEU A 122 16.28 0.20 5.95
C LEU A 122 16.66 -0.37 4.59
N GLY A 123 17.43 0.37 3.78
CA GLY A 123 17.93 -0.12 2.51
C GLY A 123 18.94 -1.27 2.68
N ALA A 124 19.80 -1.21 3.70
CA ALA A 124 20.74 -2.29 4.04
C ALA A 124 19.99 -3.56 4.49
N ALA A 125 18.94 -3.42 5.30
CA ALA A 125 18.06 -4.52 5.67
C ALA A 125 17.42 -5.17 4.44
N ARG A 126 16.94 -4.37 3.47
CA ARG A 126 16.40 -4.88 2.21
C ARG A 126 17.45 -5.60 1.38
N ALA A 127 18.65 -5.03 1.25
CA ALA A 127 19.76 -5.68 0.54
C ALA A 127 20.14 -7.02 1.17
N ALA A 128 20.27 -7.07 2.50
CA ALA A 128 20.58 -8.30 3.23
C ALA A 128 19.50 -9.36 3.02
N TYR A 129 18.22 -8.96 3.04
CA TYR A 129 17.11 -9.84 2.75
C TYR A 129 17.16 -10.45 1.33
N GLU A 130 17.39 -9.62 0.30
CA GLU A 130 17.47 -10.09 -1.09
C GLU A 130 18.70 -10.98 -1.35
N LYS A 131 19.76 -10.81 -0.56
CA LYS A 131 20.93 -11.69 -0.52
C LYS A 131 20.64 -13.05 0.15
N GLY A 132 19.50 -13.20 0.84
CA GLY A 132 19.13 -14.38 1.62
C GLY A 132 19.65 -14.39 3.07
N ASP A 133 20.20 -13.27 3.55
CA ASP A 133 20.80 -13.14 4.88
C ASP A 133 19.81 -12.50 5.86
N MET A 134 19.02 -13.36 6.51
CA MET A 134 17.93 -12.95 7.38
C MET A 134 18.41 -12.31 8.68
N ASP A 135 19.52 -12.80 9.23
CA ASP A 135 20.08 -12.32 10.49
C ASP A 135 20.64 -10.90 10.31
N ALA A 136 21.38 -10.65 9.22
CA ALA A 136 21.82 -9.30 8.88
C ALA A 136 20.62 -8.38 8.61
N SER A 137 19.59 -8.86 7.93
CA SER A 137 18.37 -8.08 7.70
C SER A 137 17.71 -7.63 9.00
N GLU A 138 17.55 -8.51 9.98
CA GLU A 138 16.94 -8.17 11.28
C GLU A 138 17.86 -7.26 12.09
N HIS A 139 19.17 -7.51 12.06
CA HIS A 139 20.17 -6.63 12.68
C HIS A 139 20.06 -5.20 12.17
N TRP A 140 19.98 -5.00 10.85
CA TRP A 140 19.84 -3.67 10.26
C TRP A 140 18.49 -3.01 10.56
N LEU A 141 17.39 -3.76 10.68
CA LEU A 141 16.12 -3.20 11.15
C LEU A 141 16.20 -2.72 12.60
N LYS A 142 16.93 -3.44 13.46
CA LYS A 142 17.18 -3.03 14.84
C LYS A 142 18.00 -1.76 14.90
N GLU A 143 19.10 -1.67 14.15
CA GLU A 143 19.91 -0.44 14.02
C GLU A 143 19.09 0.73 13.48
N ALA A 144 18.24 0.49 12.48
CA ALA A 144 17.31 1.49 11.96
C ALA A 144 16.39 2.04 13.06
N SER A 145 15.83 1.17 13.91
CA SER A 145 14.93 1.58 15.01
C SER A 145 15.63 2.45 16.06
N GLN A 146 16.91 2.15 16.35
CA GLN A 146 17.70 2.86 17.34
C GLN A 146 18.29 4.18 16.82
N SER A 147 18.46 4.29 15.51
CA SER A 147 19.13 5.43 14.87
C SER A 147 18.35 6.74 14.89
N THR A 148 17.01 6.72 14.96
CA THR A 148 16.18 7.93 14.82
C THR A 148 14.90 7.83 15.64
N LYS A 149 14.61 8.87 16.46
CA LYS A 149 13.35 8.96 17.20
C LYS A 149 12.17 9.03 16.22
N GLY A 150 11.14 8.22 16.45
CA GLY A 150 9.96 8.13 15.57
C GLY A 150 10.14 7.21 14.35
N ALA A 151 11.25 6.47 14.26
CA ALA A 151 11.48 5.50 13.18
C ALA A 151 10.55 4.26 13.23
N GLU A 152 9.88 4.02 14.35
CA GLU A 152 9.09 2.79 14.62
C GLU A 152 8.10 2.44 13.50
N LEU A 153 7.39 3.43 12.96
CA LEU A 153 6.42 3.21 11.89
C LEU A 153 7.10 2.75 10.58
N ALA A 154 8.21 3.39 10.19
CA ALA A 154 8.92 3.08 8.96
C ALA A 154 9.63 1.72 9.05
N VAL A 155 10.25 1.42 10.19
CA VAL A 155 10.86 0.12 10.47
C VAL A 155 9.80 -0.98 10.49
N GLY A 156 8.69 -0.77 11.18
CA GLY A 156 7.60 -1.72 11.23
C GLY A 156 6.96 -1.98 9.86
N ILE A 157 6.76 -0.95 9.03
CA ILE A 157 6.30 -1.10 7.64
C ILE A 157 7.26 -1.96 6.82
N THR A 158 8.57 -1.69 6.93
CA THR A 158 9.58 -2.46 6.20
C THR A 158 9.61 -3.91 6.69
N GLN A 159 9.53 -4.12 8.00
CA GLN A 159 9.43 -5.45 8.61
C GLN A 159 8.23 -6.24 8.08
N ILE A 160 7.04 -5.62 8.00
CA ILE A 160 5.84 -6.26 7.44
C ILE A 160 6.06 -6.66 5.98
N GLN A 161 6.64 -5.79 5.15
CA GLN A 161 6.92 -6.09 3.75
C GLN A 161 7.89 -7.27 3.58
N LEU A 162 8.91 -7.34 4.43
CA LEU A 162 9.87 -8.44 4.42
C LEU A 162 9.23 -9.75 4.90
N LEU A 163 8.40 -9.72 5.94
CA LEU A 163 7.68 -10.90 6.43
C LEU A 163 6.69 -11.46 5.40
N ILE A 164 5.95 -10.58 4.72
CA ILE A 164 5.07 -10.96 3.60
C ILE A 164 5.88 -11.61 2.47
N ALA A 165 7.01 -11.00 2.09
CA ALA A 165 7.86 -11.55 1.03
C ALA A 165 8.48 -12.91 1.41
N ARG A 166 8.62 -13.21 2.72
CA ARG A 166 9.05 -14.51 3.25
C ARG A 166 7.94 -15.55 3.33
N GLY A 167 6.69 -15.21 3.01
CA GLY A 167 5.53 -16.07 3.26
C GLY A 167 5.17 -16.21 4.76
N GLN A 168 5.75 -15.38 5.63
CA GLN A 168 5.49 -15.39 7.07
C GLN A 168 4.32 -14.44 7.42
N ALA A 169 3.17 -14.65 6.79
CA ALA A 169 2.02 -13.77 6.90
C ALA A 169 1.46 -13.68 8.33
N GLU A 170 1.55 -14.76 9.13
CA GLU A 170 1.11 -14.76 10.54
C GLU A 170 1.92 -13.78 11.40
N HIS A 171 3.25 -13.77 11.24
CA HIS A 171 4.14 -12.84 11.92
C HIS A 171 3.88 -11.41 11.42
N ALA A 172 3.64 -11.23 10.11
CA ALA A 172 3.28 -9.94 9.55
C ALA A 172 1.98 -9.41 10.17
N LEU A 173 0.99 -10.27 10.42
CA LEU A 173 -0.28 -9.88 11.05
C LEU A 173 -0.05 -9.31 12.45
N ALA A 174 0.77 -9.97 13.27
CA ALA A 174 1.09 -9.48 14.62
C ALA A 174 1.71 -8.07 14.59
N VAL A 175 2.66 -7.83 13.69
CA VAL A 175 3.30 -6.51 13.53
C VAL A 175 2.30 -5.46 13.02
N VAL A 176 1.48 -5.81 12.02
CA VAL A 176 0.42 -4.92 11.49
C VAL A 176 -0.56 -4.52 12.59
N LEU A 177 -1.05 -5.47 13.38
CA LEU A 177 -2.01 -5.21 14.45
C LEU A 177 -1.42 -4.28 15.51
N ARG A 178 -0.16 -4.49 15.91
CA ARG A 178 0.55 -3.61 16.85
C ARG A 178 0.63 -2.17 16.31
N LEU A 179 1.09 -2.00 15.06
CA LEU A 179 1.23 -0.68 14.46
C LEU A 179 -0.12 0.01 14.23
N ARG A 180 -1.17 -0.74 13.90
CA ARG A 180 -2.53 -0.20 13.74
C ARG A 180 -3.15 0.26 15.06
N LYS A 181 -2.84 -0.39 16.19
CA LYS A 181 -3.27 0.10 17.51
C LYS A 181 -2.73 1.50 17.80
N GLN A 182 -1.46 1.75 17.43
CA GLN A 182 -0.83 3.06 17.59
C GLN A 182 -1.28 4.07 16.51
N ASN A 183 -1.51 3.60 15.28
CA ASN A 183 -1.80 4.44 14.12
C ASN A 183 -3.08 3.99 13.38
N PRO A 184 -4.27 4.09 14.00
CA PRO A 184 -5.50 3.47 13.48
C PRO A 184 -6.00 4.07 12.15
N LYS A 185 -5.65 5.33 11.87
CA LYS A 185 -6.05 6.04 10.65
C LYS A 185 -5.01 5.91 9.50
N HIS A 186 -3.91 5.18 9.71
CA HIS A 186 -2.85 5.09 8.72
C HIS A 186 -3.23 4.19 7.54
N LYS A 187 -3.40 4.81 6.37
CA LYS A 187 -3.98 4.21 5.16
C LYS A 187 -3.16 3.06 4.61
N HIS A 188 -1.84 3.19 4.59
CA HIS A 188 -0.95 2.16 4.05
C HIS A 188 -0.95 0.90 4.94
N LEU A 189 -1.05 1.08 6.27
CA LEU A 189 -1.16 -0.06 7.20
C LEU A 189 -2.49 -0.79 7.02
N LEU A 190 -3.58 -0.08 6.73
CA LEU A 190 -4.85 -0.72 6.41
C LEU A 190 -4.75 -1.58 5.14
N LYS A 191 -4.09 -1.08 4.08
CA LYS A 191 -3.86 -1.85 2.86
C LYS A 191 -3.00 -3.09 3.12
N MET A 192 -1.94 -2.97 3.92
CA MET A 192 -1.13 -4.12 4.33
C MET A 192 -1.95 -5.11 5.16
N HIS A 193 -2.80 -4.63 6.06
CA HIS A 193 -3.65 -5.51 6.87
C HIS A 193 -4.59 -6.33 6.01
N ILE A 194 -5.26 -5.70 5.03
CA ILE A 194 -6.08 -6.41 4.05
C ILE A 194 -5.24 -7.45 3.31
N LYS A 195 -4.06 -7.08 2.81
CA LYS A 195 -3.17 -8.00 2.07
C LYS A 195 -2.77 -9.20 2.92
N VAL A 196 -2.35 -8.98 4.17
CA VAL A 196 -1.94 -10.05 5.08
C VAL A 196 -3.11 -11.00 5.39
N LEU A 197 -4.30 -10.47 5.65
CA LEU A 197 -5.47 -11.31 5.91
C LEU A 197 -5.90 -12.09 4.65
N GLN A 198 -5.72 -11.53 3.45
CA GLN A 198 -5.94 -12.25 2.19
C GLN A 198 -4.95 -13.38 2.00
N GLU A 199 -3.66 -13.18 2.30
CA GLU A 199 -2.63 -14.21 2.23
C GLU A 199 -2.86 -15.34 3.25
N LEU A 200 -3.44 -15.02 4.42
CA LEU A 200 -3.81 -15.98 5.45
C LEU A 200 -5.17 -16.64 5.22
N GLU A 201 -5.92 -16.24 4.19
CA GLU A 201 -7.31 -16.64 3.97
C GLU A 201 -8.21 -16.44 5.22
N ASP A 202 -7.89 -15.41 6.02
CA ASP A 202 -8.67 -15.03 7.20
C ASP A 202 -9.83 -14.12 6.79
N TRP A 203 -10.85 -14.75 6.22
CA TRP A 203 -12.06 -14.08 5.76
C TRP A 203 -12.90 -13.50 6.89
N VAL A 204 -12.81 -14.06 8.11
CA VAL A 204 -13.52 -13.56 9.30
C VAL A 204 -12.89 -12.26 9.76
N GLY A 205 -11.56 -12.22 9.89
CA GLY A 205 -10.83 -10.99 10.20
C GLY A 205 -11.03 -9.90 9.13
N LEU A 206 -11.10 -10.28 7.85
CA LEU A 206 -11.44 -9.33 6.78
C LEU A 206 -12.84 -8.76 6.94
N LYS A 207 -13.84 -9.60 7.25
CA LYS A 207 -15.23 -9.18 7.48
C LYS A 207 -15.32 -8.12 8.58
N GLU A 208 -14.67 -8.34 9.72
CA GLU A 208 -14.61 -7.39 10.82
C GLU A 208 -13.93 -6.07 10.45
N LEU A 209 -12.98 -6.12 9.51
CA LEU A 209 -12.25 -4.96 9.02
C LEU A 209 -13.08 -4.11 8.03
N LEU A 210 -13.99 -4.70 7.26
CA LEU A 210 -14.76 -4.02 6.20
C LEU A 210 -15.44 -2.71 6.63
N PRO A 211 -16.12 -2.60 7.79
CA PRO A 211 -16.70 -1.33 8.22
C PRO A 211 -15.68 -0.20 8.38
N THR A 212 -14.47 -0.52 8.85
CA THR A 212 -13.38 0.45 8.94
C THR A 212 -12.82 0.82 7.56
N VAL A 213 -12.77 -0.14 6.64
CA VAL A 213 -12.39 0.10 5.24
C VAL A 213 -13.40 1.03 4.57
N ARG A 214 -14.71 0.81 4.73
CA ARG A 214 -15.79 1.69 4.23
C ARG A 214 -15.65 3.13 4.74
N LYS A 215 -15.42 3.31 6.04
CA LYS A 215 -15.22 4.65 6.63
C LYS A 215 -13.99 5.36 6.05
N LEU A 216 -12.95 4.59 5.75
CA LEU A 216 -11.71 5.08 5.14
C LEU A 216 -11.73 4.96 3.60
N ALA A 217 -12.88 4.61 2.98
CA ALA A 217 -12.96 4.22 1.58
C ALA A 217 -12.84 5.37 0.58
N LYS A 218 -12.76 6.64 1.03
CA LYS A 218 -12.37 7.77 0.15
C LYS A 218 -10.99 7.60 -0.53
N LEU A 219 -10.32 6.45 -0.37
CA LEU A 219 -8.93 6.16 -0.69
C LEU A 219 -8.75 4.90 -1.54
N LEU A 220 -9.79 4.10 -1.69
CA LEU A 220 -9.87 2.96 -2.59
C LEU A 220 -10.92 3.29 -3.65
N PRO A 221 -10.69 2.94 -4.93
CA PRO A 221 -11.76 2.99 -5.92
C PRO A 221 -12.94 2.15 -5.42
N GLN A 222 -14.16 2.67 -5.57
CA GLN A 222 -15.38 2.02 -5.07
C GLN A 222 -15.50 0.59 -5.62
N ASP A 223 -15.10 0.37 -6.87
CA ASP A 223 -15.14 -0.93 -7.55
C ASP A 223 -14.26 -1.98 -6.86
N ARG A 224 -13.06 -1.59 -6.38
CA ARG A 224 -12.19 -2.52 -5.65
C ARG A 224 -12.73 -2.88 -4.27
N LEU A 225 -13.48 -1.96 -3.65
CA LEU A 225 -14.13 -2.23 -2.37
C LEU A 225 -15.26 -3.25 -2.57
N THR A 226 -16.10 -3.05 -3.58
CA THR A 226 -17.18 -4.01 -3.89
C THR A 226 -16.61 -5.38 -4.25
N GLU A 227 -15.57 -5.46 -5.08
CA GLU A 227 -14.90 -6.72 -5.40
C GLU A 227 -14.33 -7.43 -4.15
N LEU A 228 -13.75 -6.67 -3.21
CA LEU A 228 -13.25 -7.22 -1.96
C LEU A 228 -14.40 -7.76 -1.08
N GLU A 229 -15.49 -7.02 -0.97
CA GLU A 229 -16.67 -7.43 -0.20
C GLU A 229 -17.32 -8.68 -0.80
N GLU A 230 -17.49 -8.72 -2.13
CA GLU A 230 -17.98 -9.88 -2.85
C GLU A 230 -17.11 -11.11 -2.56
N LYS A 231 -15.78 -10.97 -2.68
CA LYS A 231 -14.83 -12.06 -2.38
C LYS A 231 -14.95 -12.55 -0.95
N VAL A 232 -15.02 -11.65 0.03
CA VAL A 232 -15.16 -12.02 1.45
C VAL A 232 -16.44 -12.82 1.68
N VAL A 233 -17.58 -12.35 1.18
CA VAL A 233 -18.87 -13.04 1.35
C VAL A 233 -18.86 -14.40 0.65
N ILE A 234 -18.38 -14.47 -0.59
CA ILE A 234 -18.27 -15.74 -1.35
C ILE A 234 -17.41 -16.76 -0.59
N GLN A 235 -16.25 -16.35 -0.10
CA GLN A 235 -15.33 -17.25 0.60
C GLN A 235 -15.88 -17.71 1.95
N LEU A 236 -16.55 -16.84 2.70
CA LEU A 236 -17.23 -17.22 3.93
C LEU A 236 -18.34 -18.25 3.67
N MET A 237 -19.15 -18.04 2.64
CA MET A 237 -20.21 -18.99 2.25
C MET A 237 -19.64 -20.35 1.83
N GLN A 238 -18.59 -20.36 1.00
CA GLN A 238 -17.93 -21.60 0.58
C GLN A 238 -17.28 -22.34 1.74
N ARG A 239 -16.63 -21.62 2.68
CA ARG A 239 -16.01 -22.20 3.88
C ARG A 239 -17.06 -22.80 4.81
N ALA A 240 -18.23 -22.16 4.97
CA ALA A 240 -19.32 -22.69 5.79
C ALA A 240 -19.80 -24.08 5.31
N ILE A 241 -19.83 -24.31 3.99
CA ILE A 241 -20.23 -25.60 3.44
C ILE A 241 -19.10 -26.64 3.47
N LYS A 242 -17.85 -26.24 3.17
CA LYS A 242 -16.69 -27.15 3.21
C LYS A 242 -16.42 -27.67 4.63
N ASN A 243 -16.57 -26.81 5.64
CA ASN A 243 -16.38 -27.18 7.05
C ASN A 243 -17.63 -27.90 7.60
N LYS A 244 -17.94 -29.08 7.06
CA LYS A 244 -19.02 -29.97 7.53
C LYS A 244 -18.91 -30.32 9.02
N SER A 245 -17.75 -30.16 9.65
CA SER A 245 -17.47 -30.58 11.03
C SER A 245 -17.88 -29.59 12.12
N VAL A 246 -18.13 -28.31 11.78
CA VAL A 246 -18.53 -27.28 12.76
C VAL A 246 -20.02 -26.95 12.60
N ILE A 247 -20.84 -27.99 12.47
CA ILE A 247 -22.27 -27.82 12.66
C ILE A 247 -22.46 -27.69 14.17
N ALA A 248 -22.62 -26.44 14.63
CA ALA A 248 -23.16 -26.19 15.95
C ALA A 248 -24.46 -27.00 16.08
N VAL A 249 -24.51 -27.85 17.09
CA VAL A 249 -25.61 -28.77 17.39
C VAL A 249 -26.94 -28.01 17.25
N GLY A 250 -27.65 -28.21 16.13
CA GLY A 250 -29.00 -27.69 15.91
C GLY A 250 -29.24 -26.70 14.75
N THR A 251 -28.23 -26.08 14.13
CA THR A 251 -28.47 -25.20 12.96
C THR A 251 -28.24 -25.93 11.64
N SER A 252 -29.17 -25.79 10.70
CA SER A 252 -28.98 -26.36 9.36
C SER A 252 -27.92 -25.56 8.59
N GLN A 253 -27.09 -26.23 7.77
CA GLN A 253 -26.08 -25.54 6.93
C GLN A 253 -26.70 -24.46 6.03
N ALA A 254 -27.97 -24.66 5.63
CA ALA A 254 -28.72 -23.69 4.84
C ALA A 254 -29.11 -22.43 5.65
N GLU A 255 -29.32 -22.53 6.97
CA GLU A 255 -29.55 -21.36 7.83
C GLU A 255 -28.29 -20.55 8.04
N GLN A 256 -27.15 -21.20 8.27
CA GLN A 256 -25.86 -20.52 8.40
C GLN A 256 -25.49 -19.79 7.10
N LEU A 257 -25.73 -20.42 5.94
CA LEU A 257 -25.53 -19.78 4.65
C LEU A 257 -26.42 -18.54 4.48
N LYS A 258 -27.68 -18.65 4.90
CA LYS A 258 -28.64 -17.53 4.87
C LYS A 258 -28.18 -16.39 5.79
N GLU A 259 -27.70 -16.70 6.99
CA GLU A 259 -27.18 -15.70 7.93
C GLU A 259 -25.99 -14.93 7.36
N ILE A 260 -25.01 -15.64 6.76
CA ILE A 260 -23.85 -15.02 6.09
C ILE A 260 -24.32 -14.13 4.93
N TYR A 261 -25.28 -14.61 4.14
CA TYR A 261 -25.82 -13.85 3.03
C TYR A 261 -26.56 -12.61 3.52
N ASP A 262 -27.45 -12.72 4.50
CA ASP A 262 -28.29 -11.61 4.99
C ASP A 262 -27.50 -10.54 5.74
N ASP A 263 -26.39 -10.90 6.39
CA ASP A 263 -25.46 -9.95 7.02
C ASP A 263 -24.69 -9.10 5.99
N ALA A 264 -24.61 -9.53 4.73
CA ALA A 264 -23.96 -8.77 3.68
C ALA A 264 -24.78 -7.52 3.25
N PRO A 265 -24.12 -6.40 2.92
CA PRO A 265 -24.78 -5.22 2.39
C PRO A 265 -25.63 -5.51 1.15
N ARG A 266 -26.75 -4.79 0.97
CA ARG A 266 -27.68 -5.02 -0.16
C ARG A 266 -27.00 -4.93 -1.53
N ASN A 267 -26.06 -4.01 -1.73
CA ASN A 267 -25.30 -3.88 -2.98
C ASN A 267 -24.45 -5.12 -3.27
N VAL A 268 -23.88 -5.75 -2.24
CA VAL A 268 -23.05 -6.96 -2.37
C VAL A 268 -23.93 -8.19 -2.58
N ARG A 269 -25.06 -8.30 -1.86
CA ARG A 269 -26.04 -9.39 -2.03
C ARG A 269 -26.61 -9.45 -3.44
N LEU A 270 -26.92 -8.30 -4.02
CA LEU A 270 -27.46 -8.18 -5.38
C LEU A 270 -26.38 -8.27 -6.47
N SER A 271 -25.10 -8.41 -6.11
CA SER A 271 -24.06 -8.67 -7.11
C SER A 271 -24.27 -10.04 -7.76
N VAL A 272 -24.01 -10.12 -9.06
CA VAL A 272 -24.19 -11.35 -9.85
C VAL A 272 -23.33 -12.48 -9.28
N ASN A 273 -22.09 -12.19 -8.89
CA ASN A 273 -21.14 -13.18 -8.39
C ASN A 273 -21.58 -13.81 -7.06
N VAL A 274 -22.00 -12.98 -6.10
CA VAL A 274 -22.41 -13.44 -4.77
C VAL A 274 -23.71 -14.22 -4.87
N LEU A 275 -24.69 -13.71 -5.63
CA LEU A 275 -25.97 -14.38 -5.81
C LEU A 275 -25.83 -15.73 -6.51
N ARG A 276 -25.03 -15.80 -7.58
CA ARG A 276 -24.69 -17.06 -8.25
C ARG A 276 -24.10 -18.07 -7.27
N CYS A 277 -23.08 -17.66 -6.51
CA CYS A 277 -22.46 -18.55 -5.53
C CYS A 277 -23.47 -19.00 -4.47
N TYR A 278 -24.30 -18.10 -3.95
CA TYR A 278 -25.32 -18.42 -2.95
C TYR A 278 -26.32 -19.47 -3.46
N VAL A 279 -26.80 -19.32 -4.70
CA VAL A 279 -27.74 -20.23 -5.35
C VAL A 279 -27.11 -21.60 -5.63
N GLU A 280 -25.90 -21.63 -6.18
CA GLU A 280 -25.16 -22.88 -6.44
C GLU A 280 -24.93 -23.67 -5.14
N LEU A 281 -24.57 -22.97 -4.07
CA LEU A 281 -24.40 -23.56 -2.74
C LEU A 281 -25.73 -24.09 -2.17
N LEU A 282 -26.85 -23.40 -2.36
CA LEU A 282 -28.18 -23.90 -1.97
C LEU A 282 -28.59 -25.15 -2.77
N LEU A 283 -28.25 -25.21 -4.06
CA LEU A 283 -28.48 -26.39 -4.89
C LEU A 283 -27.64 -27.59 -4.43
N GLN A 284 -26.38 -27.37 -4.03
CA GLN A 284 -25.53 -28.41 -3.42
C GLN A 284 -26.11 -28.93 -2.09
N LEU A 285 -26.76 -28.06 -1.32
CA LEU A 285 -27.47 -28.42 -0.08
C LEU A 285 -28.85 -29.06 -0.32
N LYS A 286 -29.24 -29.31 -1.58
CA LYS A 286 -30.55 -29.86 -1.98
C LYS A 286 -31.73 -29.01 -1.49
N GLN A 287 -31.59 -27.69 -1.51
CA GLN A 287 -32.63 -26.73 -1.10
C GLN A 287 -33.09 -25.86 -2.29
N PRO A 288 -33.64 -26.46 -3.37
CA PRO A 288 -33.92 -25.73 -4.59
C PRO A 288 -35.08 -24.72 -4.45
N SER A 289 -36.06 -24.96 -3.57
CA SER A 289 -37.16 -24.01 -3.32
C SER A 289 -36.66 -22.69 -2.74
N LYS A 290 -35.64 -22.75 -1.85
CA LYS A 290 -34.99 -21.54 -1.31
C LYS A 290 -34.17 -20.81 -2.38
N ALA A 291 -33.51 -21.56 -3.27
CA ALA A 291 -32.74 -21.02 -4.38
C ALA A 291 -33.62 -20.30 -5.40
N GLU A 292 -34.78 -20.88 -5.76
CA GLU A 292 -35.77 -20.26 -6.64
C GLU A 292 -36.26 -18.93 -6.06
N HIS A 293 -36.64 -18.93 -4.78
CA HIS A 293 -37.16 -17.73 -4.13
C HIS A 293 -36.13 -16.60 -4.07
N ALA A 294 -34.86 -16.93 -3.78
CA ALA A 294 -33.76 -15.97 -3.77
C ALA A 294 -33.50 -15.38 -5.18
N LEU A 295 -33.52 -16.20 -6.23
CA LEU A 295 -33.37 -15.73 -7.60
C LEU A 295 -34.57 -14.88 -8.05
N ARG A 296 -35.79 -15.33 -7.79
CA ARG A 296 -37.01 -14.61 -8.17
C ARG A 296 -37.03 -13.21 -7.57
N SER A 297 -36.72 -13.10 -6.29
CA SER A 297 -36.64 -11.79 -5.63
C SER A 297 -35.52 -10.92 -6.20
N ALA A 298 -34.34 -11.47 -6.45
CA ALA A 298 -33.20 -10.71 -6.97
C ALA A 298 -33.34 -10.28 -8.44
N LEU A 299 -33.93 -11.11 -9.30
CA LEU A 299 -34.14 -10.84 -10.73
C LEU A 299 -35.04 -9.64 -10.99
N THR A 300 -35.91 -9.27 -10.04
CA THR A 300 -36.68 -8.01 -10.11
C THR A 300 -35.80 -6.76 -10.03
N SER A 301 -34.62 -6.85 -9.40
CA SER A 301 -33.70 -5.73 -9.18
C SER A 301 -32.47 -5.80 -10.09
N VAL A 302 -31.95 -6.99 -10.38
CA VAL A 302 -30.72 -7.20 -11.16
C VAL A 302 -30.98 -8.26 -12.23
N TRP A 303 -30.96 -7.82 -13.49
CA TRP A 303 -31.11 -8.69 -14.64
C TRP A 303 -29.75 -9.07 -15.22
N HIS A 304 -29.43 -10.37 -15.26
CA HIS A 304 -28.20 -10.87 -15.84
C HIS A 304 -28.38 -12.28 -16.41
N ASN A 305 -27.80 -12.53 -17.60
CA ASN A 305 -27.94 -13.78 -18.34
C ASN A 305 -27.59 -15.03 -17.52
N ASP A 306 -26.49 -14.97 -16.74
CA ASP A 306 -26.08 -16.08 -15.88
C ASP A 306 -27.12 -16.43 -14.81
N LEU A 307 -27.76 -15.42 -14.21
CA LEU A 307 -28.77 -15.61 -13.16
C LEU A 307 -30.05 -16.22 -13.74
N ILE A 308 -30.42 -15.81 -14.95
CA ILE A 308 -31.59 -16.35 -15.67
C ILE A 308 -31.33 -17.81 -16.06
N CYS A 309 -30.13 -18.10 -16.56
CA CYS A 309 -29.72 -19.47 -16.88
C CYS A 309 -29.78 -20.37 -15.64
N LEU A 310 -29.30 -19.88 -14.49
CA LEU A 310 -29.44 -20.57 -13.21
C LEU A 310 -30.90 -20.73 -12.81
N TYR A 311 -31.73 -19.70 -12.97
CA TYR A 311 -33.17 -19.78 -12.67
C TYR A 311 -33.86 -20.89 -13.45
N GLY A 312 -33.59 -21.01 -14.76
CA GLY A 312 -34.12 -22.10 -15.58
C GLY A 312 -33.60 -23.49 -15.21
N ARG A 313 -32.47 -23.60 -14.50
CA ARG A 313 -31.89 -24.87 -14.04
C ARG A 313 -32.40 -25.29 -12.66
N VAL A 314 -32.74 -24.35 -11.78
CA VAL A 314 -33.26 -24.64 -10.43
C VAL A 314 -34.58 -25.40 -10.54
N ASP A 315 -34.64 -26.58 -9.93
CA ASP A 315 -35.83 -27.44 -9.89
C ASP A 315 -36.74 -27.04 -8.72
N ALA A 316 -37.63 -26.08 -8.96
CA ALA A 316 -38.49 -25.56 -7.90
C ALA A 316 -39.56 -26.59 -7.50
N SER A 317 -39.90 -26.63 -6.21
CA SER A 317 -41.05 -27.45 -5.75
C SER A 317 -42.39 -27.02 -6.35
N ASP A 318 -42.46 -25.79 -6.85
CA ASP A 318 -43.64 -25.18 -7.47
C ASP A 318 -43.25 -24.65 -8.85
N GLY A 319 -43.24 -25.55 -9.84
CA GLY A 319 -42.85 -25.24 -11.21
C GLY A 319 -43.81 -24.27 -11.91
N GLU A 320 -45.10 -24.28 -11.56
CA GLU A 320 -46.09 -23.36 -12.12
C GLU A 320 -45.81 -21.91 -11.70
N ARG A 321 -45.50 -21.66 -10.42
CA ARG A 321 -45.12 -20.31 -9.98
C ARG A 321 -43.81 -19.83 -10.61
N GLN A 322 -42.87 -20.75 -10.81
CA GLN A 322 -41.59 -20.45 -11.48
C GLN A 322 -41.81 -20.05 -12.94
N LEU A 323 -42.67 -20.79 -13.65
CA LEU A 323 -43.06 -20.52 -15.03
C LEU A 323 -43.78 -19.17 -15.14
N LEU A 324 -44.78 -18.94 -14.29
CA LEU A 324 -45.59 -17.72 -14.31
C LEU A 324 -44.76 -16.46 -14.08
N PHE A 325 -43.77 -16.50 -13.17
CA PHE A 325 -42.83 -15.39 -12.99
C PHE A 325 -41.98 -15.16 -14.25
N ALA A 326 -41.42 -16.21 -14.84
CA ALA A 326 -40.61 -16.09 -16.05
C ALA A 326 -41.41 -15.56 -17.24
N GLU A 327 -42.68 -15.97 -17.40
CA GLU A 327 -43.60 -15.46 -18.43
C GLU A 327 -43.94 -13.98 -18.21
N GLN A 328 -44.11 -13.55 -16.95
CA GLN A 328 -44.29 -12.13 -16.64
C GLN A 328 -43.07 -11.31 -17.06
N GLN A 329 -41.86 -11.81 -16.83
CA GLN A 329 -40.63 -11.14 -17.26
C GLN A 329 -40.48 -11.12 -18.80
N LEU A 330 -41.01 -12.12 -19.51
CA LEU A 330 -40.98 -12.17 -20.97
C LEU A 330 -41.84 -11.05 -21.59
N LYS A 331 -42.94 -10.64 -20.93
CA LYS A 331 -43.76 -9.51 -21.41
C LYS A 331 -42.98 -8.19 -21.46
N GLU A 332 -42.08 -7.98 -20.51
CA GLU A 332 -41.21 -6.80 -20.48
C GLU A 332 -39.98 -6.95 -21.40
N ARG A 333 -39.53 -8.20 -21.63
CA ARG A 333 -38.30 -8.53 -22.36
C ARG A 333 -38.55 -9.61 -23.42
N THR A 334 -39.33 -9.26 -24.44
CA THR A 334 -39.90 -10.22 -25.41
C THR A 334 -38.88 -11.00 -26.23
N ASN A 335 -37.66 -10.48 -26.42
CA ASN A 335 -36.64 -11.07 -27.30
C ASN A 335 -35.34 -11.47 -26.56
N ASP A 336 -35.40 -11.78 -25.25
CA ASP A 336 -34.22 -12.28 -24.53
C ASP A 336 -34.03 -13.79 -24.74
N PRO A 337 -33.02 -14.25 -25.51
CA PRO A 337 -32.84 -15.66 -25.81
C PRO A 337 -32.46 -16.50 -24.59
N MET A 338 -31.87 -15.91 -23.55
CA MET A 338 -31.54 -16.62 -22.31
C MET A 338 -32.78 -16.84 -21.44
N LEU A 339 -33.72 -15.89 -21.46
CA LEU A 339 -35.01 -16.04 -20.78
C LEU A 339 -35.87 -17.12 -21.46
N LEU A 340 -35.91 -17.13 -22.79
CA LEU A 340 -36.62 -18.15 -23.56
C LEU A 340 -36.03 -19.55 -23.33
N LEU A 341 -34.70 -19.68 -23.24
CA LEU A 341 -34.05 -20.92 -22.84
C LEU A 341 -34.47 -21.37 -21.42
N ALA A 342 -34.51 -20.44 -20.46
CA ALA A 342 -34.93 -20.74 -19.11
C ALA A 342 -36.42 -21.16 -19.06
N LEU A 343 -37.29 -20.50 -19.81
CA LEU A 343 -38.70 -20.84 -19.96
C LEU A 343 -38.88 -22.24 -20.56
N GLY A 344 -38.15 -22.57 -21.63
CA GLY A 344 -38.18 -23.91 -22.24
C GLY A 344 -37.83 -25.01 -21.23
N ARG A 345 -36.79 -24.80 -20.41
CA ARG A 345 -36.40 -25.74 -19.34
C ARG A 345 -37.48 -25.87 -18.27
N ILE A 346 -38.08 -24.76 -17.85
CA ILE A 346 -39.13 -24.77 -16.82
C ILE A 346 -40.39 -25.45 -17.35
N ALA A 347 -40.84 -25.12 -18.56
CA ALA A 347 -42.02 -25.70 -19.21
C ALA A 347 -41.88 -27.22 -19.42
N ASN A 348 -40.70 -27.68 -19.87
CA ASN A 348 -40.41 -29.11 -20.05
C ASN A 348 -40.50 -29.88 -18.72
N ARG A 349 -40.14 -29.25 -17.60
CA ARG A 349 -40.26 -29.85 -16.25
C ARG A 349 -41.68 -29.75 -15.68
N ALA A 350 -42.40 -28.69 -16.01
CA ALA A 350 -43.80 -28.51 -15.61
C ALA A 350 -44.76 -29.49 -16.33
N GLY A 351 -44.28 -30.18 -17.38
CA GLY A 351 -45.05 -31.19 -18.11
C GLY A 351 -45.70 -30.69 -19.40
N ASP A 352 -45.35 -29.49 -19.87
CA ASP A 352 -45.86 -28.87 -21.10
C ASP A 352 -44.77 -28.86 -22.19
N PRO A 353 -44.49 -29.99 -22.87
CA PRO A 353 -43.41 -30.08 -23.87
C PRO A 353 -43.66 -29.20 -25.10
N ASP A 354 -44.92 -28.97 -25.49
CA ASP A 354 -45.25 -28.18 -26.68
C ASP A 354 -44.89 -26.70 -26.48
N LYS A 355 -45.23 -26.13 -25.32
CA LYS A 355 -44.80 -24.78 -24.95
C LYS A 355 -43.28 -24.69 -24.83
N ALA A 356 -42.63 -25.73 -24.30
CA ALA A 356 -41.19 -25.77 -24.17
C ALA A 356 -40.50 -25.67 -25.54
N GLU A 357 -40.99 -26.41 -26.53
CA GLU A 357 -40.51 -26.35 -27.90
C GLU A 357 -40.73 -24.97 -28.53
N GLU A 358 -41.93 -24.38 -28.39
CA GLU A 358 -42.20 -23.03 -28.90
C GLU A 358 -41.21 -21.98 -28.37
N TYR A 359 -40.93 -22.00 -27.06
CA TYR A 359 -39.97 -21.08 -26.46
C TYR A 359 -38.54 -21.33 -26.94
N LEU A 360 -38.13 -22.60 -27.07
CA LEU A 360 -36.78 -22.97 -27.50
C LEU A 360 -36.57 -22.67 -28.99
N GLU A 361 -37.56 -22.91 -29.85
CA GLU A 361 -37.53 -22.51 -31.25
C GLU A 361 -37.42 -20.99 -31.39
N ALA A 362 -38.22 -20.24 -30.64
CA ALA A 362 -38.13 -18.79 -30.61
C ALA A 362 -36.74 -18.32 -30.18
N ALA A 363 -36.14 -18.95 -29.17
CA ALA A 363 -34.77 -18.66 -28.74
C ALA A 363 -33.76 -18.94 -29.86
N SER A 364 -33.89 -20.08 -30.56
CA SER A 364 -32.98 -20.49 -31.63
C SER A 364 -33.02 -19.54 -32.84
N LYS A 365 -34.20 -18.98 -33.16
CA LYS A 365 -34.38 -17.98 -34.22
C LYS A 365 -33.70 -16.65 -33.90
N ILE A 366 -33.60 -16.30 -32.62
CA ILE A 366 -32.91 -15.07 -32.18
C ILE A 366 -31.40 -15.29 -32.10
N LYS A 367 -30.96 -16.35 -31.41
CA LYS A 367 -29.55 -16.67 -31.22
C LYS A 367 -29.36 -18.18 -31.07
N ALA A 368 -28.48 -18.74 -31.89
CA ALA A 368 -28.02 -20.12 -31.78
C ALA A 368 -27.16 -20.31 -30.51
N LEU A 369 -27.83 -20.49 -29.37
CA LEU A 369 -27.18 -20.81 -28.10
C LEU A 369 -27.01 -22.32 -28.01
N PRO A 370 -25.81 -22.84 -27.68
CA PRO A 370 -25.58 -24.29 -27.52
C PRO A 370 -26.57 -24.93 -26.55
N GLY A 371 -26.91 -24.22 -25.47
CA GLY A 371 -27.88 -24.67 -24.48
C GLY A 371 -29.31 -24.81 -25.01
N VAL A 372 -29.71 -24.05 -26.04
CA VAL A 372 -31.04 -24.17 -26.66
C VAL A 372 -31.10 -25.41 -27.54
N HIS A 373 -30.08 -25.63 -28.37
CA HIS A 373 -30.02 -26.81 -29.23
C HIS A 373 -29.91 -28.11 -28.43
N ALA A 374 -29.16 -28.13 -27.33
CA ALA A 374 -29.11 -29.30 -26.44
C ALA A 374 -30.49 -29.64 -25.84
N GLU A 375 -31.25 -28.66 -25.36
CA GLU A 375 -32.59 -28.88 -24.80
C GLU A 375 -33.60 -29.29 -25.87
N LEU A 376 -33.53 -28.71 -27.07
CA LEU A 376 -34.35 -29.12 -28.23
C LEU A 376 -34.06 -30.57 -28.63
N GLY A 377 -32.77 -30.95 -28.73
CA GLY A 377 -32.38 -32.32 -29.03
C GLY A 377 -32.91 -33.31 -27.99
N HIS A 378 -32.86 -32.96 -26.71
CA HIS A 378 -33.45 -33.80 -25.65
C HIS A 378 -34.98 -33.92 -25.76
N LEU A 379 -35.67 -32.84 -26.16
CA LEU A 379 -37.13 -32.85 -26.32
C LEU A 379 -37.56 -33.70 -27.53
N LEU A 380 -36.89 -33.53 -28.67
CA LEU A 380 -37.12 -34.32 -29.89
C LEU A 380 -36.80 -35.80 -29.69
N ALA A 381 -35.71 -36.12 -28.98
CA ALA A 381 -35.35 -37.49 -28.62
C ALA A 381 -36.43 -38.16 -27.76
N LYS A 382 -37.03 -37.44 -26.79
CA LYS A 382 -38.16 -37.96 -25.98
C LYS A 382 -39.41 -38.23 -26.82
N ARG A 383 -39.60 -37.51 -27.93
CA ARG A 383 -40.72 -37.70 -28.88
C ARG A 383 -40.43 -38.73 -29.97
N GLY A 384 -39.22 -39.29 -30.03
CA GLY A 384 -38.82 -40.31 -31.00
C GLY A 384 -38.29 -39.78 -32.34
N ALA A 385 -38.12 -38.46 -32.48
CA ALA A 385 -37.52 -37.83 -33.68
C ALA A 385 -35.99 -37.80 -33.54
N PHE A 386 -35.35 -38.97 -33.69
CA PHE A 386 -33.92 -39.13 -33.40
C PHE A 386 -33.00 -38.44 -34.42
N GLU A 387 -33.40 -38.37 -35.70
CA GLU A 387 -32.60 -37.71 -36.75
C GLU A 387 -32.47 -36.21 -36.50
N ASP A 388 -33.61 -35.53 -36.29
CA ASP A 388 -33.64 -34.11 -35.93
C ASP A 388 -32.91 -33.85 -34.60
N ALA A 389 -33.07 -34.74 -33.62
CA ALA A 389 -32.35 -34.62 -32.35
C ALA A 389 -30.82 -34.65 -32.53
N CYS A 390 -30.30 -35.52 -33.39
CA CYS A 390 -28.87 -35.59 -33.71
C CYS A 390 -28.37 -34.29 -34.35
N GLU A 391 -29.10 -33.71 -35.31
CA GLU A 391 -28.72 -32.42 -35.91
C GLU A 391 -28.65 -31.30 -34.86
N HIS A 392 -29.57 -31.29 -33.91
CA HIS A 392 -29.57 -30.32 -32.82
C HIS A 392 -28.40 -30.56 -31.85
N PHE A 393 -28.04 -31.80 -31.54
CA PHE A 393 -26.85 -32.08 -30.74
C PHE A 393 -25.55 -31.67 -31.45
N ASP A 394 -25.44 -31.88 -32.76
CA ASP A 394 -24.28 -31.45 -33.54
C ASP A 394 -24.13 -29.92 -33.52
N LYS A 395 -25.24 -29.18 -33.70
CA LYS A 395 -25.28 -27.72 -33.58
C LYS A 395 -24.98 -27.20 -32.17
N ALA A 396 -25.16 -28.03 -31.14
CA ALA A 396 -24.80 -27.67 -29.76
C ALA A 396 -23.30 -27.87 -29.46
N LEU A 397 -22.61 -28.71 -30.26
CA LEU A 397 -21.18 -29.03 -30.10
C LEU A 397 -20.27 -28.16 -30.97
N SER A 398 -20.78 -27.64 -32.09
CA SER A 398 -20.14 -26.64 -32.94
C SER A 398 -20.09 -25.26 -32.30
#